data_AF-A0A1T1IDW9-F1
#
_entry.id   AF-A0A1T1IDW9-F1
#
_cell.length_a   1.000
_cell.length_b   1.000
_cell.length_c   1.000
_cell.angle_alpha   90.00
_cell.angle_beta   90.00
_cell.angle_gamma   90.00
#
_symmetry.space_group_name_H-M   'P 1'
#
loop_
_entity.id
_entity.type
_entity.pdbx_description
1 polymer ?
#
loop_
_entity_poly.entity_id
_entity_poly.type
_entity_poly.pdbx_seq_one_letter_code
_entity_poly.pdbx_strand_id
1 'polypeptide(L)'
;MFDEYRADTAVYQALERHFSEFFQAEIKRRQADANLMNTPYYRTTFANGQPFFDGNPIFSAKHERTGETLRVVLDEDIQPLCSYLDKEGQSERVIVGHVSALADIRQQVAQWIAVQLGV
;
A
#
# COMPACT_ATOMS: atom_id res chain seq x y z
N MET A 1 -16.57 -1.42 -6.60
CA MET A 1 -15.71 -1.52 -7.83
C MET A 1 -14.73 -2.68 -7.72
N PHE A 2 -14.20 -2.95 -6.53
CA PHE A 2 -13.24 -4.06 -6.33
C PHE A 2 -13.82 -5.15 -5.42
N ASP A 3 -15.14 -5.25 -5.31
CA ASP A 3 -15.81 -6.11 -4.31
C ASP A 3 -15.52 -7.61 -4.52
N GLU A 4 -15.09 -8.01 -5.72
CA GLU A 4 -14.71 -9.38 -6.08
C GLU A 4 -13.19 -9.61 -6.15
N TYR A 5 -12.37 -8.69 -5.59
CA TYR A 5 -10.89 -8.77 -5.70
C TYR A 5 -10.29 -10.06 -5.12
N ARG A 6 -10.99 -10.74 -4.19
CA ARG A 6 -10.54 -12.03 -3.62
C ARG A 6 -10.80 -13.22 -4.55
N ALA A 7 -11.76 -13.09 -5.47
CA ALA A 7 -12.21 -14.17 -6.35
C ALA A 7 -11.70 -14.01 -7.79
N ASP A 8 -11.37 -12.78 -8.21
CA ASP A 8 -10.90 -12.47 -9.56
C ASP A 8 -9.51 -11.80 -9.54
N THR A 9 -8.52 -12.53 -10.06
CA THR A 9 -7.14 -12.07 -10.25
C THR A 9 -7.06 -10.76 -11.05
N ALA A 10 -7.89 -10.59 -12.08
CA ALA A 10 -7.87 -9.37 -12.89
C ALA A 10 -8.36 -8.16 -12.07
N VAL A 11 -9.35 -8.36 -11.20
CA VAL A 11 -9.84 -7.32 -10.28
C VAL A 11 -8.77 -6.99 -9.23
N TYR A 12 -8.07 -8.00 -8.68
CA TYR A 12 -6.95 -7.79 -7.77
C TYR A 12 -5.82 -6.98 -8.43
N GLN A 13 -5.42 -7.34 -9.65
CA GLN A 13 -4.38 -6.61 -10.39
C GLN A 13 -4.81 -5.18 -10.74
N ALA A 14 -6.09 -4.97 -11.06
CA ALA A 14 -6.63 -3.63 -11.28
C ALA A 14 -6.57 -2.78 -10.01
N LEU A 15 -6.82 -3.39 -8.83
CA LEU A 15 -6.70 -2.73 -7.54
C LEU A 15 -5.24 -2.34 -7.20
N GLU A 16 -4.28 -3.25 -7.40
CA GLU A 16 -2.85 -2.95 -7.20
C GLU A 16 -2.38 -1.82 -8.13
N ARG A 17 -2.80 -1.86 -9.40
CA ARG A 17 -2.50 -0.81 -10.38
C ARG A 17 -3.11 0.52 -9.96
N HIS A 18 -4.37 0.52 -9.54
CA HIS A 18 -5.07 1.73 -9.07
C HIS A 18 -4.33 2.40 -7.91
N PHE A 19 -3.82 1.62 -6.95
CA PHE A 19 -2.98 2.17 -5.87
C PHE A 19 -1.64 2.70 -6.34
N SER A 20 -0.98 1.95 -7.22
CA SER A 20 0.33 2.33 -7.75
C SER A 20 0.25 3.64 -8.52
N GLU A 21 -0.78 3.81 -9.36
CA GLU A 21 -1.03 5.05 -10.11
C GLU A 21 -1.34 6.22 -9.16
N PHE A 22 -2.18 6.01 -8.14
CA PHE A 22 -2.46 7.00 -7.12
C PHE A 22 -1.18 7.45 -6.40
N PHE A 23 -0.35 6.51 -5.94
CA PHE A 23 0.88 6.81 -5.23
C PHE A 23 1.86 7.61 -6.10
N GLN A 24 2.07 7.19 -7.35
CA GLN A 24 2.93 7.91 -8.30
C GLN A 24 2.41 9.33 -8.58
N ALA A 25 1.09 9.48 -8.75
CA ALA A 25 0.48 10.79 -8.94
C ALA A 25 0.70 11.70 -7.73
N GLU A 26 0.60 11.16 -6.51
CA GLU A 26 0.78 11.91 -5.27
C GLU A 26 2.24 12.34 -5.05
N ILE A 27 3.22 11.48 -5.36
CA ILE A 27 4.65 11.82 -5.36
C ILE A 27 4.94 12.93 -6.37
N LYS A 28 4.44 12.79 -7.61
CA LYS A 28 4.60 13.80 -8.67
C LYS A 28 3.97 15.14 -8.29
N ARG A 29 2.76 15.12 -7.71
CA ARG A 29 2.05 16.31 -7.26
C ARG A 29 2.84 17.09 -6.20
N ARG A 30 3.60 16.38 -5.36
CA ARG A 30 4.45 16.96 -4.31
C ARG A 30 5.86 17.32 -4.79
N GLN A 31 6.15 17.17 -6.09
CA GLN A 31 7.46 17.46 -6.70
C GLN A 31 8.63 16.72 -6.03
N ALA A 32 8.35 15.53 -5.48
CA ALA A 32 9.37 14.72 -4.84
C ALA A 32 10.14 13.87 -5.86
N ASP A 33 11.41 13.60 -5.54
CA ASP A 33 12.22 12.66 -6.31
C ASP A 33 11.64 11.25 -6.16
N ALA A 34 11.16 10.68 -7.27
CA ALA A 34 10.61 9.33 -7.31
C ALA A 34 11.63 8.27 -6.87
N ASN A 35 12.93 8.52 -7.00
CA ASN A 35 13.98 7.61 -6.57
C ASN A 35 14.07 7.44 -5.04
N LEU A 36 13.41 8.32 -4.27
CA LEU A 36 13.31 8.18 -2.82
C LEU A 36 12.31 7.10 -2.39
N MET A 37 11.44 6.63 -3.29
CA MET A 37 10.39 5.68 -2.98
C MET A 37 10.55 4.41 -3.81
N ASN A 38 10.76 3.28 -3.14
CA ASN A 38 10.83 1.97 -3.75
C ASN A 38 9.48 1.27 -3.63
N THR A 39 8.89 0.91 -4.79
CA THR A 39 7.54 0.32 -4.89
C THR A 39 7.49 -0.71 -6.03
N PRO A 40 6.75 -1.84 -5.86
CA PRO A 40 6.27 -2.37 -4.59
C PRO A 40 7.45 -2.88 -3.74
N TYR A 41 7.44 -2.60 -2.43
CA TYR A 41 8.51 -3.03 -1.53
C TYR A 41 8.39 -4.51 -1.14
N TYR A 42 7.20 -4.94 -0.72
CA TYR A 42 6.88 -6.35 -0.52
C TYR A 42 6.42 -6.97 -1.84
N ARG A 43 7.11 -8.03 -2.26
CA ARG A 43 6.73 -8.84 -3.40
C ARG A 43 6.76 -10.31 -3.02
N THR A 44 5.61 -10.79 -2.60
CA THR A 44 5.42 -12.17 -2.16
C THR A 44 4.82 -12.98 -3.29
N THR A 45 5.63 -13.90 -3.81
CA THR A 45 5.28 -14.84 -4.86
C THR A 45 5.55 -16.25 -4.36
N PHE A 46 4.76 -17.21 -4.81
CA PHE A 46 5.10 -18.63 -4.68
C PHE A 46 6.45 -18.92 -5.35
N ALA A 47 7.07 -20.05 -5.01
CA ALA A 47 8.34 -20.49 -5.60
C ALA A 47 8.28 -20.64 -7.14
N ASN A 48 7.08 -20.83 -7.70
CA ASN A 48 6.83 -20.88 -9.14
C ASN A 48 6.58 -19.49 -9.77
N GLY A 49 6.73 -18.41 -9.01
CA GLY A 49 6.53 -17.03 -9.45
C GLY A 49 5.07 -16.55 -9.50
N GLN A 50 4.09 -17.40 -9.15
CA GLN A 50 2.69 -16.97 -9.08
C GLN A 50 2.49 -16.00 -7.89
N PRO A 51 1.71 -14.92 -8.05
CA PRO A 51 1.41 -14.02 -6.93
C PRO A 51 0.61 -14.73 -5.84
N PHE A 52 0.91 -14.41 -4.58
CA PHE A 52 0.18 -14.92 -3.42
C PHE A 52 -0.94 -13.94 -3.05
N PHE A 53 -2.17 -14.14 -3.52
CA PHE A 53 -3.21 -13.10 -3.42
C PHE A 53 -3.84 -12.95 -2.02
N ASP A 54 -3.70 -13.96 -1.15
CA ASP A 54 -4.29 -13.97 0.19
C ASP A 54 -3.24 -13.54 1.22
N GLY A 55 -3.45 -12.41 1.89
CA GLY A 55 -2.48 -11.87 2.86
C GLY A 55 -1.33 -11.05 2.28
N ASN A 56 -1.25 -10.89 0.94
CA ASN A 56 -0.36 -9.90 0.35
C ASN A 56 -0.91 -8.49 0.54
N PRO A 57 -0.04 -7.50 0.78
CA PRO A 57 -0.47 -6.13 0.69
C PRO A 57 -0.81 -5.79 -0.75
N ILE A 58 -1.94 -5.09 -0.95
CA ILE A 58 -2.35 -4.54 -2.25
C ILE A 58 -1.42 -3.40 -2.70
N PHE A 59 -0.66 -2.83 -1.76
CA PHE A 59 0.37 -1.85 -2.04
C PHE A 59 1.42 -1.82 -0.93
N SER A 60 2.68 -1.60 -1.30
CA SER A 60 3.75 -1.37 -0.34
C SER A 60 4.81 -0.42 -0.88
N ALA A 61 5.40 0.37 0.00
CA ALA A 61 6.46 1.31 -0.33
C ALA A 61 7.55 1.30 0.73
N LYS A 62 8.77 1.65 0.33
CA LYS A 62 9.87 1.97 1.25
C LYS A 62 10.47 3.30 0.86
N HIS A 63 10.62 4.19 1.84
CA HIS A 63 11.41 5.39 1.64
C HIS A 63 12.90 5.04 1.80
N GLU A 64 13.67 5.17 0.72
CA GLU A 64 15.05 4.65 0.63
C GLU A 64 16.01 5.35 1.61
N ARG A 65 15.76 6.62 1.94
CA ARG A 65 16.64 7.39 2.83
C ARG A 65 16.37 7.16 4.32
N THR A 66 15.11 7.08 4.74
CA THR A 66 14.75 6.89 6.16
C THR A 66 14.62 5.42 6.51
N GLY A 67 14.45 4.55 5.52
CA GLY A 67 14.15 3.13 5.73
C GLY A 67 12.71 2.86 6.14
N GLU A 68 11.88 3.90 6.33
CA GLU A 68 10.47 3.74 6.70
C GLU A 68 9.70 3.02 5.60
N THR A 69 8.86 2.07 6.00
CA THR A 69 8.05 1.28 5.08
C THR A 69 6.58 1.55 5.29
N LEU A 70 5.81 1.34 4.24
CA LEU A 70 4.36 1.43 4.21
C LEU A 70 3.82 0.12 3.63
N ARG A 71 2.80 -0.42 4.29
CA ARG A 71 2.08 -1.60 3.83
C ARG A 71 0.57 -1.37 3.92
N VAL A 72 -0.12 -1.61 2.83
CA VAL A 72 -1.58 -1.49 2.72
C VAL A 72 -2.18 -2.87 2.50
N VAL A 73 -3.00 -3.34 3.43
CA VAL A 73 -3.66 -4.65 3.40
C VAL A 73 -5.17 -4.44 3.40
N LEU A 74 -5.89 -5.24 2.62
CA LEU A 74 -7.34 -5.29 2.69
C LEU A 74 -7.78 -6.47 3.54
N ASP A 75 -8.69 -6.20 4.46
CA ASP A 75 -9.31 -7.19 5.33
C ASP A 75 -10.82 -6.89 5.42
N GLU A 76 -11.62 -7.85 5.00
CA GLU A 76 -13.09 -7.72 4.93
C GLU A 76 -13.75 -7.86 6.31
N ASP A 77 -13.04 -8.43 7.28
CA ASP A 77 -13.53 -8.59 8.65
C ASP A 77 -13.19 -7.38 9.54
N ILE A 78 -12.40 -6.43 9.03
CA ILE A 78 -12.02 -5.21 9.76
C ILE A 78 -12.97 -4.05 9.46
N GLN A 79 -13.67 -3.61 10.50
CA GLN A 79 -14.26 -2.27 10.59
C GLN A 79 -14.09 -1.74 12.03
N PRO A 80 -13.57 -0.52 12.23
CA PRO A 80 -13.19 0.50 11.25
C PRO A 80 -11.78 0.30 10.65
N LEU A 81 -11.40 1.15 9.69
CA LEU A 81 -10.02 1.30 9.20
C LEU A 81 -9.02 1.39 10.37
N CYS A 82 -7.97 0.58 10.32
CA CYS A 82 -6.91 0.56 11.32
C CYS A 82 -5.59 1.03 10.70
N SER A 83 -4.84 1.86 11.43
CA SER A 83 -3.45 2.16 11.09
C SER A 83 -2.58 2.17 12.33
N TYR A 84 -1.45 1.48 12.25
CA TYR A 84 -0.52 1.33 13.36
C TYR A 84 0.93 1.26 12.87
N LEU A 85 1.86 1.40 13.81
CA LEU A 85 3.28 1.14 13.57
C LEU A 85 3.59 -0.27 14.01
N ASP A 86 4.09 -1.09 13.10
CA ASP A 86 4.63 -2.39 13.46
C ASP A 86 6.04 -2.19 14.03
N LYS A 87 6.21 -2.62 15.29
CA LYS A 87 7.43 -2.41 16.07
C LYS A 87 8.47 -3.49 15.83
N GLU A 88 8.09 -4.63 15.27
CA GLU A 88 9.03 -5.74 15.03
C GLU A 88 9.94 -5.47 13.82
N GLY A 89 9.52 -4.59 12.89
CA GLY A 89 10.26 -4.27 11.66
C GLY A 89 11.12 -3.00 11.68
N GLN A 90 11.15 -2.25 12.78
CA GLN A 90 11.70 -0.88 12.85
C GLN A 90 11.09 0.07 11.77
N SER A 91 9.97 0.70 12.11
CA SER A 91 9.34 1.82 11.36
C SER A 91 8.49 1.44 10.14
N GLU A 92 7.74 0.33 10.23
CA GLU A 92 6.69 0.04 9.25
C GLU A 92 5.36 0.68 9.65
N ARG A 93 4.78 1.49 8.76
CA ARG A 93 3.40 1.92 8.82
C ARG A 93 2.51 0.87 8.15
N VAL A 94 1.61 0.27 8.92
CA VAL A 94 0.59 -0.65 8.39
C VAL A 94 -0.76 0.07 8.34
N ILE A 95 -1.44 -0.06 7.21
CA ILE A 95 -2.82 0.39 7.01
C ILE A 95 -3.64 -0.84 6.64
N VAL A 96 -4.64 -1.17 7.45
CA VAL A 96 -5.54 -2.30 7.22
C VAL A 96 -6.97 -1.82 7.21
N GLY A 97 -7.74 -2.17 6.18
CA GLY A 97 -9.15 -1.83 6.13
C GLY A 97 -9.93 -2.56 5.05
N HIS A 98 -11.24 -2.47 5.12
CA HIS A 98 -12.16 -3.02 4.14
C HIS A 98 -12.03 -2.31 2.78
N VAL A 99 -12.30 -3.00 1.66
CA VAL A 99 -12.26 -2.43 0.30
C VAL A 99 -13.23 -1.25 0.09
N SER A 100 -14.22 -1.09 0.95
CA SER A 100 -15.14 0.06 0.92
C SER A 100 -14.48 1.34 1.47
N ALA A 101 -13.45 1.22 2.30
CA ALA A 101 -12.72 2.33 2.91
C ALA A 101 -11.55 2.85 2.04
N LEU A 102 -11.53 2.53 0.75
CA LEU A 102 -10.42 2.87 -0.15
C LEU A 102 -10.11 4.37 -0.25
N ALA A 103 -11.10 5.24 -0.07
CA ALA A 103 -10.86 6.68 -0.03
C ALA A 103 -10.04 7.08 1.20
N ASP A 104 -10.40 6.54 2.36
CA ASP A 104 -9.73 6.82 3.64
C ASP A 104 -8.32 6.20 3.67
N ILE A 105 -8.16 4.99 3.11
CA ILE A 105 -6.86 4.36 2.94
C ILE A 105 -5.94 5.27 2.09
N ARG A 106 -6.42 5.79 0.96
CA ARG A 106 -5.65 6.74 0.13
C ARG A 106 -5.27 8.00 0.89
N GLN A 107 -6.16 8.51 1.74
CA GLN A 107 -5.85 9.68 2.57
C GLN A 107 -4.70 9.39 3.56
N GLN A 108 -4.72 8.22 4.22
CA GLN A 108 -3.64 7.79 5.12
C GLN A 108 -2.31 7.60 4.37
N VAL A 109 -2.34 7.03 3.16
CA VAL A 109 -1.15 6.92 2.30
C VAL A 109 -0.60 8.30 1.93
N ALA A 110 -1.46 9.24 1.53
CA ALA A 110 -1.04 10.61 1.23
C ALA A 110 -0.43 11.33 2.44
N GLN A 111 -0.95 11.09 3.64
CA GLN A 111 -0.39 11.60 4.90
C GLN A 111 0.99 10.98 5.18
N TRP A 112 1.15 9.67 4.99
CA TRP A 112 2.44 9.03 5.15
C TRP A 112 3.49 9.61 4.18
N ILE A 113 3.13 9.80 2.90
CA ILE A 113 3.99 10.46 1.91
C ILE A 113 4.39 11.87 2.38
N ALA A 114 3.42 12.66 2.88
CA ALA A 114 3.66 14.01 3.38
C ALA A 114 4.73 14.03 4.48
N VAL A 115 4.61 13.13 5.45
CA VAL A 115 5.57 12.97 6.55
C VAL A 115 6.96 12.61 6.03
N GLN A 116 7.08 11.66 5.10
CA GLN A 116 8.39 11.25 4.56
C GLN A 116 9.10 12.37 3.79
N LEU A 117 8.31 13.22 3.13
CA LEU A 117 8.82 14.32 2.32
C LEU A 117 9.00 15.62 3.13
N GLY A 118 8.50 15.69 4.37
CA GLY A 118 8.59 16.86 5.23
C GLY A 118 7.71 18.04 4.78
N VAL A 119 6.54 17.76 4.17
CA VAL A 119 5.59 18.74 3.63
C VAL A 119 4.19 18.62 4.21
#